data_AF-A0A1I3I0D3-F1
#
_entry.id   AF-A0A1I3I0D3-F1
#
_cell.length_a   1.000
_cell.length_b   1.000
_cell.length_c   1.000
_cell.angle_alpha   90.00
_cell.angle_beta   90.00
_cell.angle_gamma   90.00
#
_symmetry.space_group_name_H-M   'P 1'
#
loop_
_entity.id
_entity.type
_entity.pdbx_description
1 polymer ?
#
loop_
_entity_poly.entity_id
_entity_poly.type
_entity_poly.pdbx_seq_one_letter_code
_entity_poly.pdbx_strand_id
1 'polypeptide(L)'
;MTPTEPAKITDKKYRFDNFDDGQVLPGNVKNRLPAMGWNSWNAFGSGNTEALTKIMADKIIELGLDKLGYKYLVLDDGCYKSEREDGKLANEPVKFPNGFRALSDYVHARGLKFGMYNDIGTNLCAGAAVGTCGFEKTDAKSYIDWGVDFLKIDNCYYLWDNATFSNPENAKYVFAPNLKEIQLKKGEFSILLSADKGILTGRGASIKDGYATGIGTFDGTNTGTTPVGAMSSELVFEIEVPEAGEYELTVNYATSRQNGCGEWLQVAAGVASDDNENSTIFFDNLLPATETPETFMASEPIKITLQAGRNKIRLMNHRRQENTLCSYAAMLEGLNEAKPDHGVLLSLCEWGKTQPQNWGYKVGNSWRILNDITFRVGSDGNPGFGNWTDPGTPSVTSQYNKAVIMDEFSGLNKGWNDPDMMMVGMNGMTTQMSQTHFTMWCMMNSPLMLGLDLRRVQKGDELYNIIANRDLIALNQDALGIQAKRIFTTAAMPETLDVADRTPDRAYITDCDRVDILAKPLADGSLALSFFNLSQEKKCGDFAVDTALIKKYLGDKLPEGFYGADGTANSGAGRYAFKNLWTGETGIFENGRFGVSEIEGCGNITLKISPAAPVEG
;
A
#
# COMPACT_ATOMS: atom_id res chain seq x y z
N MET A 1 -22.79 -11.05 -14.31
CA MET A 1 -23.26 -12.17 -13.44
C MET A 1 -22.16 -12.39 -12.43
N THR A 2 -22.49 -12.47 -11.14
CA THR A 2 -21.49 -12.66 -10.09
C THR A 2 -20.76 -13.99 -10.29
N PRO A 3 -19.42 -14.02 -10.32
CA PRO A 3 -18.68 -15.26 -10.51
C PRO A 3 -18.89 -16.23 -9.33
N THR A 4 -18.92 -17.53 -9.61
CA THR A 4 -19.09 -18.58 -8.58
C THR A 4 -17.79 -19.24 -8.15
N GLU A 5 -16.72 -19.05 -8.91
CA GLU A 5 -15.38 -19.57 -8.65
C GLU A 5 -14.30 -18.56 -9.06
N PRO A 6 -13.11 -18.59 -8.44
CA PRO A 6 -11.97 -17.79 -8.88
C PRO A 6 -11.58 -18.08 -10.33
N ALA A 7 -11.22 -17.04 -11.09
CA ALA A 7 -10.82 -17.21 -12.48
C ALA A 7 -9.52 -18.02 -12.60
N LYS A 8 -9.47 -18.95 -13.58
CA LYS A 8 -8.24 -19.67 -13.91
C LYS A 8 -7.19 -18.69 -14.45
N ILE A 9 -6.03 -18.61 -13.78
CA ILE A 9 -4.92 -17.78 -14.24
C ILE A 9 -4.03 -18.60 -15.19
N THR A 10 -3.97 -18.19 -16.44
CA THR A 10 -3.14 -18.86 -17.47
C THR A 10 -1.91 -18.05 -17.85
N ASP A 11 -1.95 -16.74 -17.64
CA ASP A 11 -0.84 -15.83 -17.90
C ASP A 11 0.02 -15.65 -16.63
N LYS A 12 1.32 -15.91 -16.77
CA LYS A 12 2.29 -15.86 -15.66
C LYS A 12 2.40 -14.47 -15.03
N LYS A 13 2.10 -13.39 -15.76
CA LYS A 13 2.21 -12.02 -15.21
C LYS A 13 1.25 -11.72 -14.05
N TYR A 14 0.22 -12.56 -13.86
CA TYR A 14 -0.70 -12.47 -12.71
C TYR A 14 -0.39 -13.48 -11.60
N ARG A 15 0.68 -14.28 -11.75
CA ARG A 15 1.09 -15.27 -10.75
C ARG A 15 2.03 -14.64 -9.73
N PHE A 16 1.93 -15.13 -8.50
CA PHE A 16 2.70 -14.60 -7.37
C PHE A 16 4.21 -14.55 -7.63
N ASP A 17 4.76 -15.59 -8.26
CA ASP A 17 6.20 -15.67 -8.60
C ASP A 17 6.67 -14.60 -9.60
N ASN A 18 5.77 -13.82 -10.21
CA ASN A 18 6.10 -12.74 -11.16
C ASN A 18 5.67 -11.37 -10.63
N PHE A 19 5.32 -11.24 -9.35
CA PHE A 19 4.85 -9.98 -8.78
C PHE A 19 5.92 -8.89 -8.82
N ASP A 20 7.18 -9.23 -8.59
CA ASP A 20 8.32 -8.30 -8.50
C ASP A 20 9.19 -8.23 -9.78
N ASP A 21 8.71 -8.76 -10.90
CA ASP A 21 9.42 -8.78 -12.20
C ASP A 21 9.69 -7.39 -12.84
N GLY A 22 9.20 -6.31 -12.21
CA GLY A 22 9.32 -4.93 -12.69
C GLY A 22 8.43 -4.57 -13.89
N GLN A 23 7.60 -5.49 -14.38
CA GLN A 23 6.76 -5.31 -15.57
C GLN A 23 5.36 -4.79 -15.21
N VAL A 24 4.92 -3.76 -15.92
CA VAL A 24 3.58 -3.19 -15.78
C VAL A 24 2.59 -3.84 -16.75
N LEU A 25 1.32 -3.92 -16.37
CA LEU A 25 0.27 -4.40 -17.27
C LEU A 25 0.01 -3.39 -18.40
N PRO A 26 -0.39 -3.88 -19.60
CA PRO A 26 -0.71 -3.00 -20.71
C PRO A 26 -1.71 -1.90 -20.35
N GLY A 27 -1.44 -0.68 -20.82
CA GLY A 27 -2.28 0.49 -20.58
C GLY A 27 -2.14 1.16 -19.20
N ASN A 28 -1.39 0.57 -18.26
CA ASN A 28 -1.09 1.24 -16.99
C ASN A 28 -0.04 2.36 -17.19
N VAL A 29 -0.45 3.61 -17.04
CA VAL A 29 0.42 4.78 -17.22
C VAL A 29 1.26 5.04 -15.98
N LYS A 30 2.59 5.04 -16.11
CA LYS A 30 3.58 5.34 -15.04
C LYS A 30 4.21 6.73 -15.15
N ASN A 31 5.21 6.99 -14.31
CA ASN A 31 5.97 8.24 -14.22
C ASN A 31 5.11 9.44 -13.82
N ARG A 32 4.14 9.20 -12.94
CA ARG A 32 3.30 10.23 -12.32
C ARG A 32 3.81 10.51 -10.92
N LEU A 33 3.92 11.79 -10.57
CA LEU A 33 4.09 12.22 -9.17
C LEU A 33 2.84 11.85 -8.33
N PRO A 34 2.94 11.85 -6.99
CA PRO A 34 1.81 11.52 -6.13
C PRO A 34 0.59 12.39 -6.46
N ALA A 35 -0.59 11.77 -6.52
CA ALA A 35 -1.82 12.50 -6.80
C ALA A 35 -2.10 13.51 -5.69
N MET A 36 -2.52 14.72 -6.05
CA MET A 36 -2.96 15.73 -5.10
C MET A 36 -4.40 16.11 -5.39
N GLY A 37 -5.23 16.16 -4.36
CA GLY A 37 -6.65 16.40 -4.55
C GLY A 37 -7.44 16.49 -3.26
N TRP A 38 -8.73 16.25 -3.38
CA TRP A 38 -9.69 16.20 -2.30
C TRP A 38 -10.58 14.96 -2.46
N ASN A 39 -10.93 14.32 -1.35
CA ASN A 39 -11.83 13.18 -1.31
C ASN A 39 -12.97 13.45 -0.31
N SER A 40 -14.20 13.09 -0.68
CA SER A 40 -15.39 13.37 0.13
C SER A 40 -15.56 12.57 1.41
N TRP A 41 -14.90 11.42 1.56
CA TRP A 41 -15.19 10.44 2.60
C TRP A 41 -14.97 10.99 4.02
N ASN A 42 -13.77 11.45 4.34
CA ASN A 42 -13.48 11.98 5.67
C ASN A 42 -14.31 13.23 6.01
N ALA A 43 -14.70 14.02 5.00
CA ALA A 43 -15.47 15.23 5.20
C ALA A 43 -16.98 14.96 5.42
N PHE A 44 -17.56 14.02 4.67
CA PHE A 44 -19.01 13.87 4.58
C PHE A 44 -19.53 12.44 4.69
N GLY A 45 -18.65 11.43 4.73
CA GLY A 45 -19.02 10.02 4.61
C GLY A 45 -19.97 9.80 3.42
N SER A 46 -20.99 8.96 3.62
CA SER A 46 -22.07 8.77 2.64
C SER A 46 -23.03 9.95 2.50
N GLY A 47 -22.85 11.04 3.26
CA GLY A 47 -23.65 12.27 3.18
C GLY A 47 -23.28 13.22 2.04
N ASN A 48 -22.34 12.84 1.17
CA ASN A 48 -21.93 13.63 0.02
C ASN A 48 -23.08 13.82 -1.00
N THR A 49 -23.10 14.97 -1.67
CA THR A 49 -24.12 15.36 -2.66
C THR A 49 -23.50 16.14 -3.80
N GLU A 50 -24.17 16.21 -4.96
CA GLU A 50 -23.74 17.01 -6.10
C GLU A 50 -23.48 18.48 -5.71
N ALA A 51 -24.36 19.05 -4.88
CA ALA A 51 -24.23 20.43 -4.40
C ALA A 51 -22.96 20.63 -3.56
N LEU A 52 -22.70 19.74 -2.61
CA LEU A 52 -21.48 19.80 -1.78
C LEU A 52 -20.23 19.61 -2.64
N THR A 53 -20.23 18.64 -3.56
CA THR A 53 -19.10 18.38 -4.47
C THR A 53 -18.79 19.61 -5.33
N LYS A 54 -19.81 20.29 -5.87
CA LYS A 54 -19.64 21.53 -6.64
C LYS A 54 -19.03 22.65 -5.79
N ILE A 55 -19.48 22.83 -4.55
CA ILE A 55 -18.90 23.80 -3.61
C ILE A 55 -17.42 23.48 -3.32
N MET A 56 -17.07 22.20 -3.14
CA MET A 56 -15.67 21.81 -2.94
C MET A 56 -14.81 22.12 -4.17
N ALA A 57 -15.33 21.87 -5.38
CA ALA A 57 -14.66 22.24 -6.63
C ALA A 57 -14.41 23.75 -6.71
N ASP A 58 -15.42 24.56 -6.40
CA ASP A 58 -15.30 26.02 -6.36
C ASP A 58 -14.29 26.49 -5.32
N LYS A 59 -14.29 25.88 -4.12
CA LYS A 59 -13.36 26.23 -3.04
C LYS A 59 -11.91 25.90 -3.36
N ILE A 60 -11.63 24.80 -4.07
CA ILE A 60 -10.29 24.49 -4.56
C ILE A 60 -9.74 25.65 -5.43
N ILE A 61 -10.58 26.21 -6.31
CA ILE A 61 -10.20 27.34 -7.18
C ILE A 61 -10.10 28.65 -6.39
N GLU A 62 -11.09 28.95 -5.54
CA GLU A 62 -11.14 30.17 -4.73
C GLU A 62 -9.90 30.31 -3.82
N LEU A 63 -9.53 29.22 -3.17
CA LEU A 63 -8.36 29.16 -2.30
C LEU A 63 -7.05 29.14 -3.12
N GLY A 64 -7.11 28.80 -4.41
CA GLY A 64 -5.96 28.69 -5.31
C GLY A 64 -5.16 27.41 -5.09
N LEU A 65 -5.78 26.37 -4.54
CA LEU A 65 -5.18 25.06 -4.31
C LEU A 65 -4.90 24.33 -5.62
N ASP A 66 -5.70 24.58 -6.66
CA ASP A 66 -5.46 24.06 -8.01
C ASP A 66 -4.09 24.47 -8.56
N LYS A 67 -3.61 25.67 -8.22
CA LYS A 67 -2.30 26.22 -8.62
C LYS A 67 -1.14 25.62 -7.80
N LEU A 68 -1.46 24.91 -6.73
CA LEU A 68 -0.50 24.17 -5.90
C LEU A 68 -0.40 22.69 -6.30
N GLY A 69 -1.29 22.22 -7.16
CA GLY A 69 -1.29 20.84 -7.65
C GLY A 69 -2.52 20.03 -7.24
N TYR A 70 -3.38 20.53 -6.35
CA TYR A 70 -4.63 19.85 -5.97
C TYR A 70 -5.62 19.84 -7.16
N LYS A 71 -5.54 18.81 -7.99
CA LYS A 71 -6.28 18.70 -9.25
C LYS A 71 -7.42 17.69 -9.18
N TYR A 72 -7.29 16.63 -8.38
CA TYR A 72 -8.29 15.57 -8.33
C TYR A 72 -9.39 15.90 -7.32
N LEU A 73 -10.65 15.79 -7.73
CA LEU A 73 -11.80 15.85 -6.85
C LEU A 73 -12.51 14.50 -6.91
N VAL A 74 -12.33 13.69 -5.86
CA VAL A 74 -12.79 12.31 -5.79
C VAL A 74 -14.09 12.23 -4.98
N LEU A 75 -15.15 11.81 -5.66
CA LEU A 75 -16.43 11.48 -5.05
C LEU A 75 -16.39 10.03 -4.56
N ASP A 76 -16.42 9.86 -3.25
CA ASP A 76 -16.29 8.56 -2.58
C ASP A 76 -17.65 7.84 -2.45
N ASP A 77 -17.72 6.80 -1.60
CA ASP A 77 -18.91 5.97 -1.42
C ASP A 77 -20.16 6.77 -0.98
N GLY A 78 -21.35 6.23 -1.25
CA GLY A 78 -22.65 6.82 -0.92
C GLY A 78 -23.30 7.65 -2.04
N CYS A 79 -22.74 7.62 -3.26
CA CYS A 79 -23.20 8.39 -4.41
C CYS A 79 -24.09 7.62 -5.42
N TYR A 80 -24.09 6.28 -5.38
CA TYR A 80 -24.89 5.42 -6.26
C TYR A 80 -26.24 5.04 -5.63
N LYS A 81 -27.16 4.54 -6.46
CA LYS A 81 -28.29 3.73 -5.98
C LYS A 81 -27.76 2.45 -5.31
N SER A 82 -28.56 1.90 -4.39
CA SER A 82 -28.22 0.65 -3.67
C SER A 82 -28.18 -0.58 -4.57
N GLU A 83 -28.81 -0.52 -5.75
CA GLU A 83 -28.90 -1.60 -6.73
C GLU A 83 -28.63 -1.05 -8.13
N ARG A 84 -28.22 -1.95 -9.04
CA ARG A 84 -27.99 -1.64 -10.45
C ARG A 84 -29.30 -1.48 -11.19
N GLU A 85 -29.35 -0.56 -12.15
CA GLU A 85 -30.48 -0.40 -13.07
C GLU A 85 -30.10 -0.96 -14.44
N ASP A 86 -30.86 -1.95 -14.93
CA ASP A 86 -30.56 -2.66 -16.18
C ASP A 86 -29.10 -3.17 -16.26
N GLY A 87 -28.56 -3.64 -15.13
CA GLY A 87 -27.20 -4.15 -15.00
C GLY A 87 -26.11 -3.06 -14.96
N LYS A 88 -26.45 -1.78 -14.92
CA LYS A 88 -25.52 -0.65 -14.87
C LYS A 88 -25.57 0.10 -13.56
N LEU A 89 -24.47 0.79 -13.25
CA LEU A 89 -24.42 1.75 -12.17
C LEU A 89 -25.36 2.93 -12.46
N ALA A 90 -26.04 3.41 -11.43
CA ALA A 90 -26.91 4.58 -11.48
C ALA A 90 -26.64 5.49 -10.29
N ASN A 91 -26.73 6.79 -10.50
CA ASN A 91 -26.59 7.80 -9.45
C ASN A 91 -27.79 7.80 -8.51
N GLU A 92 -27.58 8.13 -7.24
CA GLU A 92 -28.67 8.40 -6.30
C GLU A 92 -29.38 9.72 -6.73
N PRO A 93 -30.65 9.68 -7.16
CA PRO A 93 -31.26 10.80 -7.88
C PRO A 93 -31.60 12.00 -7.01
N VAL A 94 -31.69 11.86 -5.69
CA VAL A 94 -31.93 12.98 -4.78
C VAL A 94 -30.64 13.75 -4.52
N LYS A 95 -29.53 13.04 -4.29
CA LYS A 95 -28.20 13.60 -4.04
C LYS A 95 -27.53 14.10 -5.31
N PHE A 96 -27.78 13.44 -6.45
CA PHE A 96 -27.15 13.71 -7.75
C PHE A 96 -28.17 13.82 -8.88
N PRO A 97 -29.10 14.80 -8.84
CA PRO A 97 -30.21 14.89 -9.78
C PRO A 97 -29.78 15.07 -11.25
N ASN A 98 -28.59 15.60 -11.52
CA ASN A 98 -28.09 15.80 -12.89
C ASN A 98 -27.16 14.66 -13.39
N GLY A 99 -26.89 13.66 -12.54
CA GLY A 99 -26.01 12.53 -12.84
C GLY A 99 -24.52 12.89 -12.88
N PHE A 100 -23.68 11.84 -12.94
CA PHE A 100 -22.23 11.99 -12.80
C PHE A 100 -21.55 12.68 -13.97
N ARG A 101 -22.08 12.54 -15.20
CA ARG A 101 -21.51 13.23 -16.36
C ARG A 101 -21.59 14.75 -16.23
N ALA A 102 -22.75 15.28 -15.84
CA ALA A 102 -22.92 16.72 -15.66
C ALA A 102 -22.04 17.26 -14.50
N LEU A 103 -21.86 16.47 -13.45
CA LEU A 103 -20.95 16.81 -12.35
C LEU A 103 -19.49 16.80 -12.81
N SER A 104 -19.08 15.80 -13.59
CA SER A 104 -17.75 15.72 -14.20
C SER A 104 -17.47 16.94 -15.09
N ASP A 105 -18.40 17.27 -16.01
CA ASP A 105 -18.28 18.44 -16.89
C ASP A 105 -18.13 19.75 -16.06
N TYR A 106 -18.83 19.87 -14.93
CA TYR A 106 -18.69 21.02 -14.02
C TYR A 106 -17.30 21.10 -13.37
N VAL A 107 -16.73 19.97 -12.97
CA VAL A 107 -15.38 19.87 -12.40
C VAL A 107 -14.33 20.17 -13.47
N HIS A 108 -14.48 19.63 -14.68
CA HIS A 108 -13.58 19.89 -15.82
C HIS A 108 -13.61 21.35 -16.27
N ALA A 109 -14.77 22.01 -16.24
CA ALA A 109 -14.90 23.44 -16.57
C ALA A 109 -14.06 24.35 -15.63
N ARG A 110 -13.62 23.84 -14.48
CA ARG A 110 -12.72 24.52 -13.53
C ARG A 110 -11.25 24.14 -13.72
N GLY A 111 -10.92 23.31 -14.70
CA GLY A 111 -9.57 22.78 -14.89
C GLY A 111 -9.14 21.76 -13.84
N LEU A 112 -10.12 21.16 -13.13
CA LEU A 112 -9.91 20.05 -12.20
C LEU A 112 -10.18 18.72 -12.90
N LYS A 113 -9.84 17.61 -12.23
CA LYS A 113 -10.04 16.24 -12.66
C LYS A 113 -11.07 15.56 -11.77
N PHE A 114 -12.02 14.85 -12.37
CA PHE A 114 -13.11 14.22 -11.63
C PHE A 114 -12.74 12.78 -11.28
N GLY A 115 -12.89 12.40 -10.02
CA GLY A 115 -12.65 11.04 -9.55
C GLY A 115 -13.88 10.41 -8.94
N MET A 116 -13.94 9.09 -9.01
CA MET A 116 -15.00 8.29 -8.41
C MET A 116 -14.44 7.13 -7.58
N TYR A 117 -15.35 6.45 -6.90
CA TYR A 117 -15.10 5.29 -6.06
C TYR A 117 -15.89 4.07 -6.54
N ASN A 118 -15.31 2.88 -6.38
CA ASN A 118 -16.03 1.61 -6.38
C ASN A 118 -15.24 0.56 -5.57
N ASP A 119 -15.63 -0.70 -5.64
CA ASP A 119 -15.10 -1.84 -4.89
C ASP A 119 -14.93 -3.05 -5.81
N ILE A 120 -13.88 -3.86 -5.64
CA ILE A 120 -13.71 -5.14 -6.39
C ILE A 120 -14.64 -6.26 -5.92
N GLY A 121 -15.29 -6.10 -4.77
CA GLY A 121 -16.29 -7.02 -4.24
C GLY A 121 -17.67 -6.85 -4.85
N THR A 122 -18.65 -7.51 -4.22
CA THR A 122 -20.06 -7.45 -4.67
C THR A 122 -20.79 -6.20 -4.22
N ASN A 123 -20.30 -5.57 -3.16
CA ASN A 123 -20.90 -4.39 -2.55
C ASN A 123 -19.81 -3.35 -2.29
N LEU A 124 -20.22 -2.09 -2.24
CA LEU A 124 -19.40 -1.02 -1.69
C LEU A 124 -19.30 -1.17 -0.17
N CYS A 125 -18.29 -0.58 0.45
CA CYS A 125 -18.11 -0.65 1.91
C CYS A 125 -19.30 -0.11 2.71
N ALA A 126 -20.03 0.90 2.21
CA ALA A 126 -21.27 1.41 2.80
C ALA A 126 -22.50 0.50 2.55
N GLY A 127 -22.32 -0.63 1.85
CA GLY A 127 -23.30 -1.71 1.71
C GLY A 127 -24.08 -1.75 0.40
N ALA A 128 -23.98 -0.73 -0.47
CA ALA A 128 -24.68 -0.73 -1.77
C ALA A 128 -24.22 -1.91 -2.64
N ALA A 129 -25.15 -2.68 -3.20
CA ALA A 129 -24.91 -3.92 -3.96
C ALA A 129 -24.51 -3.64 -5.41
N VAL A 130 -23.52 -2.76 -5.58
CA VAL A 130 -23.08 -2.22 -6.88
C VAL A 130 -21.55 -2.27 -7.03
N GLY A 131 -20.89 -3.16 -6.28
CA GLY A 131 -19.47 -3.45 -6.46
C GLY A 131 -19.20 -4.04 -7.86
N THR A 132 -17.96 -3.90 -8.32
CA THR A 132 -17.56 -4.17 -9.71
C THR A 132 -17.46 -5.64 -10.07
N CYS A 133 -17.51 -6.55 -9.09
CA CYS A 133 -17.33 -7.99 -9.31
C CYS A 133 -18.27 -8.57 -10.38
N GLY A 134 -17.71 -8.98 -11.52
CA GLY A 134 -18.45 -9.50 -12.67
C GLY A 134 -19.14 -8.45 -13.55
N PHE A 135 -18.82 -7.17 -13.35
CA PHE A 135 -19.31 -6.00 -14.10
C PHE A 135 -18.17 -5.07 -14.53
N GLU A 136 -16.91 -5.47 -14.39
CA GLU A 136 -15.72 -4.62 -14.52
C GLU A 136 -15.71 -3.89 -15.87
N LYS A 137 -15.99 -4.59 -16.98
CA LYS A 137 -16.06 -3.97 -18.31
C LYS A 137 -17.21 -2.98 -18.47
N THR A 138 -18.39 -3.31 -17.92
CA THR A 138 -19.58 -2.46 -17.98
C THR A 138 -19.38 -1.18 -17.17
N ASP A 139 -18.78 -1.32 -15.99
CA ASP A 139 -18.52 -0.21 -15.07
C ASP A 139 -17.39 0.66 -15.59
N ALA A 140 -16.31 0.07 -16.10
CA ALA A 140 -15.23 0.79 -16.79
C ALA A 140 -15.77 1.66 -17.93
N LYS A 141 -16.65 1.12 -18.77
CA LYS A 141 -17.31 1.90 -19.82
C LYS A 141 -18.13 3.06 -19.24
N SER A 142 -18.87 2.82 -18.16
CA SER A 142 -19.66 3.87 -17.50
C SER A 142 -18.77 5.00 -16.98
N TYR A 143 -17.63 4.68 -16.37
CA TYR A 143 -16.65 5.67 -15.91
C TYR A 143 -16.05 6.50 -17.05
N ILE A 144 -15.73 5.87 -18.17
CA ILE A 144 -15.27 6.58 -19.37
C ILE A 144 -16.37 7.51 -19.91
N ASP A 145 -17.61 7.03 -20.02
CA ASP A 145 -18.74 7.81 -20.54
C ASP A 145 -19.06 9.03 -19.64
N TRP A 146 -18.89 8.88 -18.32
CA TRP A 146 -19.02 9.96 -17.34
C TRP A 146 -17.81 10.90 -17.28
N GLY A 147 -16.70 10.57 -17.94
CA GLY A 147 -15.50 11.40 -17.98
C GLY A 147 -14.68 11.35 -16.69
N VAL A 148 -14.60 10.20 -16.04
CA VAL A 148 -13.74 10.01 -14.85
C VAL A 148 -12.25 10.06 -15.24
N ASP A 149 -11.43 10.69 -14.39
CA ASP A 149 -9.97 10.81 -14.48
C ASP A 149 -9.21 10.05 -13.37
N PHE A 150 -9.91 9.64 -12.32
CA PHE A 150 -9.35 8.97 -11.16
C PHE A 150 -10.35 7.97 -10.60
N LEU A 151 -9.91 6.76 -10.28
CA LEU A 151 -10.76 5.74 -9.67
C LEU A 151 -10.07 5.21 -8.41
N LYS A 152 -10.69 5.44 -7.25
CA LYS A 152 -10.40 4.68 -6.03
C LYS A 152 -11.18 3.38 -6.11
N ILE A 153 -10.50 2.25 -5.97
CA ILE A 153 -11.14 0.93 -6.03
C ILE A 153 -10.81 0.19 -4.75
N ASP A 154 -11.85 -0.17 -4.00
CA ASP A 154 -11.81 -0.77 -2.66
C ASP A 154 -11.91 -2.31 -2.70
N ASN A 155 -11.94 -2.94 -1.52
CA ASN A 155 -11.87 -4.40 -1.35
C ASN A 155 -12.83 -4.95 -0.27
N CYS A 156 -13.95 -4.30 -0.01
CA CYS A 156 -15.02 -4.80 0.86
C CYS A 156 -15.84 -5.91 0.17
N TYR A 157 -16.40 -6.83 0.94
CA TYR A 157 -17.28 -7.89 0.41
C TYR A 157 -16.66 -8.70 -0.75
N TYR A 158 -15.34 -8.86 -0.72
CA TYR A 158 -14.61 -9.53 -1.79
C TYR A 158 -14.79 -11.05 -1.69
N LEU A 159 -15.20 -11.68 -2.80
CA LEU A 159 -15.59 -13.09 -2.83
C LEU A 159 -14.45 -14.06 -2.53
N TRP A 160 -13.21 -13.64 -2.77
CA TRP A 160 -12.01 -14.48 -2.68
C TRP A 160 -11.11 -14.14 -1.49
N ASP A 161 -11.64 -13.39 -0.53
CA ASP A 161 -10.98 -13.03 0.71
C ASP A 161 -11.85 -13.40 1.92
N ASN A 162 -11.23 -13.56 3.08
CA ASN A 162 -11.88 -13.98 4.33
C ASN A 162 -11.78 -12.94 5.45
N ALA A 163 -11.24 -11.76 5.14
CA ALA A 163 -11.02 -10.68 6.09
C ALA A 163 -11.80 -9.40 5.74
N THR A 164 -12.07 -8.58 6.76
CA THR A 164 -12.72 -7.24 6.73
C THR A 164 -13.87 -7.12 5.73
N PHE A 165 -15.12 -7.18 6.21
CA PHE A 165 -16.37 -7.21 5.42
C PHE A 165 -16.61 -8.44 4.54
N SER A 166 -15.61 -9.30 4.34
CA SER A 166 -15.76 -10.55 3.59
C SER A 166 -16.30 -11.70 4.43
N ASN A 167 -16.83 -12.74 3.79
CA ASN A 167 -17.33 -13.94 4.47
C ASN A 167 -16.16 -14.74 5.08
N PRO A 168 -16.12 -15.01 6.41
CA PRO A 168 -15.04 -15.79 7.02
C PRO A 168 -14.84 -17.18 6.41
N GLU A 169 -15.91 -17.81 5.92
CA GLU A 169 -15.89 -19.14 5.29
C GLU A 169 -15.12 -19.14 3.95
N ASN A 170 -14.82 -17.98 3.38
CA ASN A 170 -13.94 -17.85 2.24
C ASN A 170 -12.48 -18.17 2.57
N ALA A 171 -12.15 -18.49 3.82
CA ALA A 171 -10.83 -19.04 4.18
C ALA A 171 -10.45 -20.25 3.31
N LYS A 172 -11.46 -20.96 2.77
CA LYS A 172 -11.27 -22.01 1.76
C LYS A 172 -10.45 -21.58 0.53
N TYR A 173 -10.50 -20.30 0.15
CA TYR A 173 -9.73 -19.73 -0.97
C TYR A 173 -8.41 -19.09 -0.53
N VAL A 174 -8.27 -18.75 0.75
CA VAL A 174 -7.16 -17.93 1.28
C VAL A 174 -6.01 -18.76 1.83
N PHE A 175 -6.32 -19.90 2.44
CA PHE A 175 -5.33 -20.82 3.00
C PHE A 175 -5.26 -22.11 2.21
N ALA A 176 -4.10 -22.75 2.23
CA ALA A 176 -4.00 -24.15 1.85
C ALA A 176 -4.62 -25.04 2.94
N PRO A 177 -4.99 -26.28 2.63
CA PRO A 177 -5.33 -27.24 3.66
C PRO A 177 -4.15 -27.50 4.59
N ASN A 178 -4.42 -28.08 5.76
CA ASN A 178 -3.39 -28.66 6.59
C ASN A 178 -2.73 -29.84 5.85
N LEU A 179 -1.40 -29.91 5.88
CA LEU A 179 -0.63 -30.88 5.10
C LEU A 179 0.18 -31.77 6.04
N LYS A 180 -0.06 -33.08 6.02
CA LYS A 180 0.63 -34.03 6.89
C LYS A 180 1.85 -34.66 6.23
N GLU A 181 1.70 -35.11 5.00
CA GLU A 181 2.74 -35.81 4.26
C GLU A 181 2.46 -35.77 2.75
N ILE A 182 3.51 -35.96 1.97
CA ILE A 182 3.42 -36.21 0.53
C ILE A 182 4.00 -37.58 0.20
N GLN A 183 3.39 -38.26 -0.77
CA GLN A 183 3.93 -39.48 -1.38
C GLN A 183 4.19 -39.23 -2.85
N LEU A 184 5.40 -39.53 -3.30
CA LEU A 184 5.80 -39.38 -4.70
C LEU A 184 6.16 -40.75 -5.27
N LYS A 185 5.58 -41.10 -6.43
CA LYS A 185 5.73 -42.41 -7.07
C LYS A 185 6.02 -42.32 -8.57
N LYS A 186 6.85 -43.25 -9.07
CA LYS A 186 7.04 -43.53 -10.50
C LYS A 186 7.60 -44.94 -10.66
N GLY A 187 6.81 -45.86 -11.21
CA GLY A 187 7.19 -47.28 -11.28
C GLY A 187 7.51 -47.83 -9.88
N GLU A 188 8.70 -48.39 -9.72
CA GLU A 188 9.19 -48.90 -8.42
C GLU A 188 9.72 -47.80 -7.48
N PHE A 189 9.97 -46.58 -7.99
CA PHE A 189 10.37 -45.46 -7.13
C PHE A 189 9.18 -44.99 -6.31
N SER A 190 9.36 -44.95 -4.98
CA SER A 190 8.37 -44.42 -4.04
C SER A 190 9.07 -43.77 -2.86
N ILE A 191 8.70 -42.54 -2.54
CA ILE A 191 9.16 -41.83 -1.34
C ILE A 191 7.96 -41.24 -0.59
N LEU A 192 8.02 -41.25 0.74
CA LEU A 192 7.04 -40.63 1.63
C LEU A 192 7.77 -39.60 2.50
N LEU A 193 7.28 -38.36 2.52
CA LEU A 193 7.88 -37.26 3.27
C LEU A 193 6.81 -36.59 4.12
N SER A 194 7.00 -36.61 5.43
CA SER A 194 6.16 -35.89 6.40
C SER A 194 6.48 -34.39 6.41
N ALA A 195 5.51 -33.56 6.82
CA ALA A 195 5.62 -32.11 6.80
C ALA A 195 6.82 -31.56 7.60
N ASP A 196 7.26 -32.25 8.67
CA ASP A 196 8.45 -31.90 9.47
C ASP A 196 9.77 -32.06 8.70
N LYS A 197 9.76 -32.73 7.54
CA LYS A 197 10.91 -32.81 6.63
C LYS A 197 10.93 -31.70 5.58
N GLY A 198 9.85 -30.94 5.46
CA GLY A 198 9.78 -29.80 4.57
C GLY A 198 10.34 -28.53 5.19
N ILE A 199 10.63 -27.56 4.34
CA ILE A 199 11.03 -26.21 4.69
C ILE A 199 9.79 -25.32 4.64
N LEU A 200 9.42 -24.72 5.77
CA LEU A 200 8.38 -23.69 5.80
C LEU A 200 9.00 -22.34 5.45
N THR A 201 8.45 -21.67 4.46
CA THR A 201 8.85 -20.32 4.05
C THR A 201 7.90 -19.26 4.61
N GLY A 202 8.30 -18.00 4.55
CA GLY A 202 7.43 -16.87 4.88
C GLY A 202 7.04 -16.78 6.35
N ARG A 203 5.83 -16.28 6.61
CA ARG A 203 5.28 -16.05 7.95
C ARG A 203 3.83 -16.51 8.03
N GLY A 204 3.46 -17.09 9.16
CA GLY A 204 2.10 -17.55 9.45
C GLY A 204 1.97 -19.07 9.46
N ALA A 205 2.75 -19.79 8.64
CA ALA A 205 2.77 -21.24 8.70
C ALA A 205 3.60 -21.78 9.87
N SER A 206 3.20 -22.95 10.39
CA SER A 206 3.93 -23.67 11.42
C SER A 206 3.67 -25.17 11.33
N ILE A 207 4.55 -25.97 11.94
CA ILE A 207 4.31 -27.40 12.16
C ILE A 207 3.62 -27.58 13.51
N LYS A 208 2.44 -28.21 13.50
CA LYS A 208 1.66 -28.54 14.68
C LYS A 208 1.27 -30.02 14.62
N ASP A 209 1.57 -30.77 15.68
CA ASP A 209 1.19 -32.20 15.80
C ASP A 209 1.54 -33.06 14.57
N GLY A 210 2.66 -32.76 13.91
CA GLY A 210 3.16 -33.50 12.74
C GLY A 210 2.59 -33.09 11.38
N TYR A 211 1.78 -32.02 11.30
CA TYR A 211 1.31 -31.44 10.04
C TYR A 211 1.64 -29.95 9.94
N ALA A 212 1.77 -29.44 8.71
CA ALA A 212 1.89 -28.02 8.43
C ALA A 212 0.49 -27.36 8.37
N THR A 213 0.35 -26.18 8.97
CA THR A 213 -0.88 -25.38 8.99
C THR A 213 -0.55 -23.91 8.79
N GLY A 214 -1.53 -23.07 8.47
CA GLY A 214 -1.33 -21.62 8.26
C GLY A 214 -0.63 -21.26 6.95
N ILE A 215 -0.56 -22.20 6.00
CA ILE A 215 0.00 -21.98 4.66
C ILE A 215 -0.96 -21.10 3.85
N GLY A 216 -0.44 -20.04 3.24
CA GLY A 216 -1.21 -18.99 2.58
C GLY A 216 -0.73 -17.61 3.02
N THR A 217 -1.55 -16.58 2.77
CA THR A 217 -1.15 -15.18 2.98
C THR A 217 -1.75 -14.60 4.23
N PHE A 218 -0.86 -14.26 5.17
CA PHE A 218 -1.22 -13.62 6.42
C PHE A 218 -1.71 -12.19 6.19
N ASP A 219 -2.77 -11.81 6.91
CA ASP A 219 -3.39 -10.49 6.79
C ASP A 219 -2.51 -9.37 7.37
N GLY A 220 -2.07 -8.45 6.51
CA GLY A 220 -1.24 -7.30 6.88
C GLY A 220 -1.98 -6.09 7.47
N THR A 221 -3.32 -6.11 7.62
CA THR A 221 -4.11 -4.92 8.02
C THR A 221 -3.96 -4.52 9.49
N ASN A 222 -3.32 -5.34 10.31
CA ASN A 222 -3.10 -5.02 11.72
C ASN A 222 -1.95 -4.01 11.87
N THR A 223 -2.11 -3.05 12.79
CA THR A 223 -1.07 -2.11 13.23
C THR A 223 0.09 -2.78 13.98
N GLY A 224 -0.04 -4.07 14.36
CA GLY A 224 1.04 -4.86 14.94
C GLY A 224 1.92 -5.60 13.92
N THR A 225 1.54 -5.61 12.64
CA THR A 225 2.20 -6.41 11.61
C THR A 225 3.06 -5.53 10.69
N THR A 226 4.35 -5.85 10.58
CA THR A 226 5.25 -5.16 9.65
C THR A 226 4.77 -5.34 8.20
N PRO A 227 4.82 -4.28 7.36
CA PRO A 227 4.50 -4.39 5.94
C PRO A 227 5.60 -5.07 5.11
N VAL A 228 6.82 -5.25 5.64
CA VAL A 228 7.98 -5.75 4.90
C VAL A 228 8.29 -7.21 5.23
N GLY A 229 8.80 -7.96 4.24
CA GLY A 229 9.13 -9.38 4.33
C GLY A 229 8.06 -10.28 3.71
N ALA A 230 8.34 -11.58 3.60
CA ALA A 230 7.40 -12.53 3.03
C ALA A 230 6.27 -12.86 4.02
N MET A 231 5.05 -12.36 3.74
CA MET A 231 3.85 -12.65 4.55
C MET A 231 3.04 -13.83 4.03
N SER A 232 3.46 -14.42 2.91
CA SER A 232 2.90 -15.65 2.38
C SER A 232 3.83 -16.82 2.67
N SER A 233 3.26 -17.94 3.09
CA SER A 233 4.00 -19.14 3.46
C SER A 233 3.79 -20.30 2.49
N GLU A 234 4.82 -21.12 2.31
CA GLU A 234 4.79 -22.36 1.54
C GLU A 234 5.38 -23.52 2.36
N LEU A 235 4.98 -24.76 2.03
CA LEU A 235 5.69 -25.97 2.45
C LEU A 235 6.49 -26.50 1.26
N VAL A 236 7.82 -26.53 1.41
CA VAL A 236 8.75 -26.85 0.33
C VAL A 236 9.51 -28.14 0.64
N PHE A 237 9.54 -29.07 -0.30
CA PHE A 237 10.36 -30.27 -0.24
C PHE A 237 11.44 -30.22 -1.30
N GLU A 238 12.69 -30.41 -0.89
CA GLU A 238 13.78 -30.69 -1.81
C GLU A 238 13.99 -32.20 -1.90
N ILE A 239 13.93 -32.73 -3.12
CA ILE A 239 13.97 -34.17 -3.37
C ILE A 239 14.95 -34.49 -4.48
N GLU A 240 15.63 -35.62 -4.36
CA GLU A 240 16.44 -36.16 -5.44
C GLU A 240 15.70 -37.32 -6.09
N VAL A 241 15.55 -37.28 -7.42
CA VAL A 241 14.90 -38.35 -8.18
C VAL A 241 15.85 -38.96 -9.21
N PRO A 242 15.80 -40.29 -9.43
CA PRO A 242 16.81 -40.99 -10.23
C PRO A 242 16.70 -40.72 -11.73
N GLU A 243 15.54 -40.30 -12.22
CA GLU A 243 15.30 -40.10 -13.66
C GLU A 243 14.28 -38.99 -13.90
N ALA A 244 14.41 -38.29 -15.03
CA ALA A 244 13.42 -37.30 -15.44
C ALA A 244 12.11 -37.98 -15.87
N GLY A 245 10.97 -37.30 -15.70
CA GLY A 245 9.69 -37.74 -16.23
C GLY A 245 8.49 -37.35 -15.38
N GLU A 246 7.34 -37.94 -15.70
CA GLU A 246 6.10 -37.77 -14.94
C GLU A 246 6.12 -38.65 -13.68
N TYR A 247 5.76 -38.05 -12.55
CA TYR A 247 5.58 -38.69 -11.26
C TYR A 247 4.16 -38.43 -10.75
N GLU A 248 3.65 -39.38 -9.98
CA GLU A 248 2.39 -39.24 -9.25
C GLU A 248 2.68 -38.72 -7.83
N LEU A 249 2.18 -37.52 -7.53
CA LEU A 249 2.22 -36.91 -6.21
C LEU A 249 0.86 -37.06 -5.53
N THR A 250 0.82 -37.75 -4.40
CA THR A 250 -0.33 -37.78 -3.50
C THR A 250 -0.05 -36.91 -2.29
N VAL A 251 -0.99 -36.05 -1.94
CA VAL A 251 -0.89 -35.16 -0.78
C VAL A 251 -1.86 -35.67 0.29
N ASN A 252 -1.39 -35.84 1.51
CA ASN A 252 -2.23 -36.18 2.65
C ASN A 252 -2.63 -34.91 3.37
N TYR A 253 -3.92 -34.57 3.31
CA TYR A 253 -4.42 -33.24 3.65
C TYR A 253 -5.68 -33.29 4.53
N ALA A 254 -5.92 -32.19 5.26
CA ALA A 254 -7.15 -31.94 5.99
C ALA A 254 -7.60 -30.49 5.75
N THR A 255 -8.86 -30.28 5.38
CA THR A 255 -9.39 -28.96 5.01
C THR A 255 -10.21 -28.34 6.14
N SER A 256 -10.39 -27.02 6.06
CA SER A 256 -11.43 -26.33 6.81
C SER A 256 -11.84 -25.05 6.08
N ARG A 257 -12.76 -24.29 6.68
CA ARG A 257 -13.12 -22.93 6.25
C ARG A 257 -12.83 -21.91 7.35
N GLN A 258 -11.94 -22.25 8.26
CA GLN A 258 -11.51 -21.40 9.37
C GLN A 258 -10.19 -20.72 9.02
N ASN A 259 -9.94 -19.56 9.63
CA ASN A 259 -8.71 -18.84 9.45
C ASN A 259 -7.48 -19.72 9.79
N GLY A 260 -6.56 -19.87 8.85
CA GLY A 260 -5.37 -20.72 8.97
C GLY A 260 -5.46 -22.09 8.29
N CYS A 261 -6.63 -22.54 7.83
CA CYS A 261 -6.78 -23.81 7.10
C CYS A 261 -7.91 -23.72 6.07
N GLY A 262 -7.58 -23.90 4.80
CA GLY A 262 -8.50 -23.75 3.67
C GLY A 262 -8.71 -25.04 2.88
N GLU A 263 -9.20 -24.90 1.65
CA GLU A 263 -9.48 -26.00 0.73
C GLU A 263 -8.64 -25.89 -0.56
N TRP A 264 -8.12 -24.71 -0.91
CA TRP A 264 -7.40 -24.48 -2.15
C TRP A 264 -5.92 -24.87 -2.05
N LEU A 265 -5.45 -25.76 -2.93
CA LEU A 265 -4.06 -26.14 -3.00
C LEU A 265 -3.46 -25.72 -4.35
N GLN A 266 -2.27 -25.14 -4.28
CA GLN A 266 -1.35 -25.01 -5.41
C GLN A 266 -0.16 -25.95 -5.21
N VAL A 267 0.16 -26.71 -6.26
CA VAL A 267 1.37 -27.55 -6.31
C VAL A 267 2.23 -27.09 -7.47
N ALA A 268 3.44 -26.67 -7.18
CA ALA A 268 4.46 -26.39 -8.18
C ALA A 268 5.67 -27.31 -8.01
N ALA A 269 6.32 -27.67 -9.11
CA ALA A 269 7.57 -28.42 -9.07
C ALA A 269 8.55 -27.94 -10.15
N GLY A 270 9.85 -28.05 -9.86
CA GLY A 270 10.91 -27.61 -10.75
C GLY A 270 12.28 -28.09 -10.30
N VAL A 271 13.32 -27.80 -11.10
CA VAL A 271 14.71 -28.02 -10.69
C VAL A 271 14.98 -27.20 -9.43
N ALA A 272 15.69 -27.77 -8.45
CA ALA A 272 16.02 -27.02 -7.25
C ALA A 272 17.00 -25.89 -7.59
N SER A 273 16.53 -24.65 -7.53
CA SER A 273 17.32 -23.42 -7.54
C SER A 273 16.98 -22.56 -6.31
N ASP A 274 17.84 -21.57 -6.06
CA ASP A 274 17.65 -20.60 -4.99
C ASP A 274 16.43 -19.69 -5.25
N ASP A 275 16.04 -19.53 -6.52
CA ASP A 275 14.84 -18.83 -6.97
C ASP A 275 13.67 -19.79 -7.31
N ASN A 276 12.47 -19.22 -7.44
CA ASN A 276 11.26 -19.96 -7.82
C ASN A 276 11.02 -19.98 -9.35
N GLU A 277 11.87 -19.30 -10.14
CA GLU A 277 11.68 -19.08 -11.58
C GLU A 277 11.60 -20.38 -12.40
N ASN A 278 12.20 -21.45 -11.91
CA ASN A 278 12.28 -22.75 -12.61
C ASN A 278 11.15 -23.72 -12.25
N SER A 279 10.09 -23.27 -11.55
CA SER A 279 8.97 -24.12 -11.15
C SER A 279 7.73 -23.96 -12.04
N THR A 280 7.03 -25.06 -12.26
CA THR A 280 5.77 -25.13 -13.01
C THR A 280 4.64 -25.53 -12.07
N ILE A 281 3.50 -24.81 -12.14
CA ILE A 281 2.28 -25.17 -11.39
C ILE A 281 1.60 -26.34 -12.10
N PHE A 282 1.42 -27.46 -11.39
CA PHE A 282 0.78 -28.68 -11.87
C PHE A 282 -0.63 -28.87 -11.30
N PHE A 283 -0.93 -28.27 -10.14
CA PHE A 283 -2.26 -28.28 -9.52
C PHE A 283 -2.58 -26.89 -8.97
N ASP A 284 -3.83 -26.45 -9.16
CA ASP A 284 -4.33 -25.14 -8.73
C ASP A 284 -5.86 -25.21 -8.63
N ASN A 285 -6.35 -25.81 -7.55
CA ASN A 285 -7.80 -26.03 -7.38
C ASN A 285 -8.18 -26.30 -5.91
N LEU A 286 -9.48 -26.29 -5.62
CA LEU A 286 -10.05 -26.79 -4.37
C LEU A 286 -9.86 -28.31 -4.27
N LEU A 287 -9.47 -28.77 -3.07
CA LEU A 287 -9.53 -30.16 -2.68
C LEU A 287 -10.88 -30.50 -2.01
N PRO A 288 -11.35 -31.76 -2.10
CA PRO A 288 -12.55 -32.20 -1.41
C PRO A 288 -12.51 -31.94 0.10
N ALA A 289 -13.62 -31.51 0.67
CA ALA A 289 -13.72 -31.23 2.10
C ALA A 289 -13.55 -32.50 2.95
N THR A 290 -12.77 -32.38 4.04
CA THR A 290 -12.60 -33.38 5.08
C THR A 290 -13.56 -33.15 6.25
N GLU A 291 -13.69 -34.14 7.14
CA GLU A 291 -14.59 -34.05 8.30
C GLU A 291 -14.16 -32.97 9.29
N THR A 292 -12.86 -32.86 9.57
CA THR A 292 -12.28 -31.86 10.48
C THR A 292 -10.93 -31.37 9.94
N PRO A 293 -10.39 -30.23 10.43
CA PRO A 293 -9.03 -29.76 10.10
C PRO A 293 -7.91 -30.72 10.53
N GLU A 294 -8.21 -31.80 11.25
CA GLU A 294 -7.25 -32.82 11.71
C GLU A 294 -7.59 -34.23 11.20
N THR A 295 -8.65 -34.38 10.40
CA THR A 295 -9.03 -35.66 9.79
C THR A 295 -8.46 -35.72 8.39
N PHE A 296 -7.33 -36.40 8.28
CA PHE A 296 -6.51 -36.43 7.08
C PHE A 296 -6.96 -37.51 6.08
N MET A 297 -6.95 -37.16 4.79
CA MET A 297 -7.17 -38.10 3.68
C MET A 297 -6.16 -37.86 2.55
N ALA A 298 -5.94 -38.89 1.74
CA ALA A 298 -5.10 -38.79 0.55
C ALA A 298 -5.85 -38.10 -0.59
N SER A 299 -5.17 -37.21 -1.32
CA SER A 299 -5.66 -36.66 -2.59
C SER A 299 -5.67 -37.73 -3.69
N GLU A 300 -6.44 -37.48 -4.75
CA GLU A 300 -6.18 -38.12 -6.03
C GLU A 300 -4.73 -37.83 -6.49
N PRO A 301 -4.07 -38.75 -7.23
CA PRO A 301 -2.72 -38.51 -7.73
C PRO A 301 -2.63 -37.28 -8.63
N ILE A 302 -1.74 -36.35 -8.27
CA ILE A 302 -1.40 -35.16 -9.04
C ILE A 302 -0.18 -35.49 -9.90
N LYS A 303 -0.33 -35.40 -11.23
CA LYS A 303 0.78 -35.62 -12.16
C LYS A 303 1.71 -34.42 -12.17
N ILE A 304 2.96 -34.63 -11.79
CA ILE A 304 4.02 -33.61 -11.83
C ILE A 304 5.18 -34.08 -12.70
N THR A 305 5.87 -33.16 -13.35
CA THR A 305 7.10 -33.48 -14.12
C THR A 305 8.33 -33.04 -13.34
N LEU A 306 9.29 -33.96 -13.17
CA LEU A 306 10.56 -33.71 -12.49
C LEU A 306 11.74 -34.00 -13.42
N GLN A 307 12.89 -33.42 -13.12
CA GLN A 307 14.16 -33.69 -13.79
C GLN A 307 14.99 -34.69 -12.98
N ALA A 308 15.91 -35.42 -13.61
CA ALA A 308 16.85 -36.26 -12.85
C ALA A 308 17.71 -35.38 -11.93
N GLY A 309 17.95 -35.82 -10.70
CA GLY A 309 18.68 -35.07 -9.67
C GLY A 309 17.77 -34.27 -8.73
N ARG A 310 18.27 -33.15 -8.20
CA ARG A 310 17.57 -32.31 -7.21
C ARG A 310 16.44 -31.50 -7.82
N ASN A 311 15.25 -31.65 -7.24
CA ASN A 311 14.04 -30.90 -7.56
C ASN A 311 13.46 -30.28 -6.30
N LYS A 312 12.63 -29.25 -6.48
CA LYS A 312 11.82 -28.63 -5.45
C LYS A 312 10.35 -28.89 -5.73
N ILE A 313 9.59 -29.36 -4.74
CA ILE A 313 8.12 -29.43 -4.75
C ILE A 313 7.60 -28.41 -3.74
N ARG A 314 6.72 -27.53 -4.18
CA ARG A 314 6.11 -26.45 -3.39
C ARG A 314 4.63 -26.73 -3.24
N LEU A 315 4.15 -26.77 -1.99
CA LEU A 315 2.73 -26.81 -1.64
C LEU A 315 2.36 -25.48 -1.01
N MET A 316 1.43 -24.76 -1.64
CA MET A 316 1.19 -23.35 -1.35
C MET A 316 -0.27 -22.96 -1.62
N ASN A 317 -0.63 -21.73 -1.26
CA ASN A 317 -1.82 -21.07 -1.76
C ASN A 317 -1.59 -19.55 -1.84
N HIS A 318 -1.29 -19.07 -3.03
CA HIS A 318 -1.12 -17.64 -3.33
C HIS A 318 -2.38 -16.99 -3.91
N ARG A 319 -3.49 -17.72 -3.97
CA ARG A 319 -4.72 -17.26 -4.63
C ARG A 319 -5.27 -15.99 -4.04
N ARG A 320 -5.07 -15.74 -2.73
CA ARG A 320 -5.51 -14.49 -2.11
C ARG A 320 -4.94 -13.28 -2.86
N GLN A 321 -3.62 -13.21 -3.07
CA GLN A 321 -3.00 -12.08 -3.77
C GLN A 321 -3.23 -12.15 -5.28
N GLU A 322 -3.12 -13.34 -5.89
CA GLU A 322 -3.31 -13.52 -7.33
C GLU A 322 -4.72 -13.10 -7.78
N ASN A 323 -5.75 -13.47 -7.02
CA ASN A 323 -7.12 -13.06 -7.29
C ASN A 323 -7.26 -11.54 -7.17
N THR A 324 -6.72 -10.94 -6.10
CA THR A 324 -6.80 -9.48 -5.88
C THR A 324 -6.17 -8.72 -7.05
N LEU A 325 -4.98 -9.09 -7.50
CA LEU A 325 -4.36 -8.51 -8.70
C LEU A 325 -5.24 -8.69 -9.94
N CYS A 326 -5.81 -9.89 -10.16
CA CYS A 326 -6.69 -10.14 -11.31
C CYS A 326 -7.93 -9.22 -11.31
N SER A 327 -8.55 -9.02 -10.15
CA SER A 327 -9.76 -8.18 -10.04
C SER A 327 -9.47 -6.71 -10.32
N TYR A 328 -8.37 -6.16 -9.79
CA TYR A 328 -7.93 -4.82 -10.17
C TYR A 328 -7.54 -4.73 -11.65
N ALA A 329 -6.90 -5.77 -12.19
CA ALA A 329 -6.50 -5.81 -13.59
C ALA A 329 -7.69 -5.85 -14.54
N ALA A 330 -8.76 -6.56 -14.18
CA ALA A 330 -10.00 -6.60 -14.97
C ALA A 330 -10.60 -5.20 -15.13
N MET A 331 -10.52 -4.33 -14.11
CA MET A 331 -10.93 -2.94 -14.22
C MET A 331 -10.02 -2.13 -15.16
N LEU A 332 -8.70 -2.26 -15.03
CA LEU A 332 -7.74 -1.60 -15.94
C LEU A 332 -7.97 -2.03 -17.39
N GLU A 333 -8.14 -3.33 -17.63
CA GLU A 333 -8.43 -3.90 -18.96
C GLU A 333 -9.75 -3.39 -19.51
N GLY A 334 -10.80 -3.32 -18.68
CA GLY A 334 -12.08 -2.72 -19.05
C GLY A 334 -11.94 -1.24 -19.45
N LEU A 335 -11.13 -0.46 -18.74
CA LEU A 335 -10.87 0.95 -19.07
C LEU A 335 -10.11 1.08 -20.40
N ASN A 336 -9.09 0.24 -20.60
CA ASN A 336 -8.33 0.19 -21.86
C ASN A 336 -9.21 -0.22 -23.04
N GLU A 337 -10.12 -1.17 -22.86
CA GLU A 337 -11.08 -1.60 -23.89
C GLU A 337 -12.08 -0.48 -24.20
N ALA A 338 -12.62 0.19 -23.17
CA ALA A 338 -13.58 1.27 -23.34
C ALA A 338 -12.97 2.53 -23.99
N LYS A 339 -11.74 2.87 -23.62
CA LYS A 339 -10.98 3.98 -24.21
C LYS A 339 -9.48 3.74 -24.03
N PRO A 340 -8.76 3.35 -25.09
CA PRO A 340 -7.31 3.36 -25.09
C PRO A 340 -6.77 4.74 -24.69
N ASP A 341 -5.67 4.77 -23.94
CA ASP A 341 -5.02 6.00 -23.47
C ASP A 341 -5.92 6.91 -22.61
N HIS A 342 -6.92 6.34 -21.93
CA HIS A 342 -7.86 7.07 -21.07
C HIS A 342 -7.19 7.96 -20.01
N GLY A 343 -6.00 7.58 -19.54
CA GLY A 343 -5.21 8.36 -18.59
C GLY A 343 -5.77 8.41 -17.16
N VAL A 344 -6.79 7.60 -16.86
CA VAL A 344 -7.39 7.43 -15.52
C VAL A 344 -6.34 6.91 -14.56
N LEU A 345 -6.22 7.56 -13.41
CA LEU A 345 -5.36 7.12 -12.32
C LEU A 345 -6.11 6.08 -11.47
N LEU A 346 -5.51 4.91 -11.25
CA LEU A 346 -6.07 3.87 -10.41
C LEU A 346 -5.42 3.88 -9.02
N SER A 347 -6.21 4.13 -7.97
CA SER A 347 -5.79 4.02 -6.57
C SER A 347 -6.37 2.75 -5.96
N LEU A 348 -5.49 1.82 -5.57
CA LEU A 348 -5.87 0.52 -5.03
C LEU A 348 -6.10 0.64 -3.52
N CYS A 349 -7.29 0.29 -3.06
CA CYS A 349 -7.71 0.42 -1.67
C CYS A 349 -7.96 -0.97 -1.06
N GLU A 350 -6.93 -1.82 -1.00
CA GLU A 350 -7.02 -3.13 -0.32
C GLU A 350 -6.30 -3.19 1.04
N TRP A 351 -5.89 -2.03 1.55
CA TRP A 351 -5.42 -1.81 2.92
C TRP A 351 -4.12 -2.54 3.32
N GLY A 352 -3.30 -2.95 2.35
CA GLY A 352 -2.05 -3.65 2.57
C GLY A 352 -2.22 -5.15 2.82
N LYS A 353 -3.45 -5.69 2.73
CA LYS A 353 -3.80 -7.07 3.09
C LYS A 353 -2.94 -8.10 2.37
N THR A 354 -2.72 -7.86 1.08
CA THR A 354 -2.08 -8.80 0.16
C THR A 354 -0.71 -8.31 -0.33
N GLN A 355 -0.08 -7.42 0.44
CA GLN A 355 1.21 -6.81 0.12
C GLN A 355 1.26 -6.13 -1.27
N PRO A 356 0.37 -5.15 -1.54
CA PRO A 356 0.28 -4.46 -2.83
C PRO A 356 1.55 -3.71 -3.20
N GLN A 357 2.43 -3.41 -2.24
CA GLN A 357 3.75 -2.86 -2.51
C GLN A 357 4.59 -3.76 -3.44
N ASN A 358 4.29 -5.05 -3.50
CA ASN A 358 5.00 -6.02 -4.35
C ASN A 358 4.38 -6.20 -5.74
N TRP A 359 3.12 -5.81 -5.97
CA TRP A 359 2.41 -6.10 -7.23
C TRP A 359 1.49 -4.98 -7.73
N GLY A 360 1.08 -4.06 -6.87
CA GLY A 360 0.18 -2.96 -7.17
C GLY A 360 0.71 -2.04 -8.27
N TYR A 361 2.04 -1.94 -8.41
CA TYR A 361 2.66 -1.23 -9.52
C TYR A 361 2.31 -1.85 -10.89
N LYS A 362 1.90 -3.12 -10.97
CA LYS A 362 1.50 -3.72 -12.24
C LYS A 362 0.23 -3.05 -12.79
N VAL A 363 -0.70 -2.70 -11.92
CA VAL A 363 -2.07 -2.33 -12.29
C VAL A 363 -2.50 -0.91 -11.87
N GLY A 364 -2.02 -0.43 -10.72
CA GLY A 364 -2.40 0.85 -10.13
C GLY A 364 -1.30 1.90 -10.15
N ASN A 365 -1.59 3.06 -9.58
CA ASN A 365 -0.66 4.18 -9.41
C ASN A 365 -0.36 4.50 -7.93
N SER A 366 -1.21 4.04 -7.03
CA SER A 366 -1.02 4.08 -5.59
C SER A 366 -1.73 2.90 -4.94
N TRP A 367 -1.32 2.53 -3.73
CA TRP A 367 -1.95 1.45 -2.96
C TRP A 367 -2.02 1.79 -1.48
N ARG A 368 -3.21 1.63 -0.89
CA ARG A 368 -3.44 1.79 0.55
C ARG A 368 -2.64 0.74 1.32
N ILE A 369 -1.95 1.16 2.37
CA ILE A 369 -1.01 0.30 3.12
C ILE A 369 -1.56 -0.24 4.45
N LEU A 370 -2.73 0.26 4.87
CA LEU A 370 -3.39 -0.07 6.12
C LEU A 370 -4.89 0.25 6.02
N ASN A 371 -5.67 -0.27 6.97
CA ASN A 371 -7.05 0.16 7.23
C ASN A 371 -7.16 1.69 7.36
N ASP A 372 -8.37 2.21 7.20
CA ASP A 372 -8.64 3.66 7.19
C ASP A 372 -8.06 4.36 8.40
N ILE A 373 -7.37 5.49 8.17
CA ILE A 373 -6.71 6.29 9.22
C ILE A 373 -7.67 6.75 10.32
N THR A 374 -8.96 6.81 10.01
CA THR A 374 -10.05 6.98 10.97
C THR A 374 -11.34 6.35 10.45
N PHE A 375 -12.10 5.73 11.35
CA PHE A 375 -13.47 5.29 11.09
C PHE A 375 -14.53 6.31 11.54
N ARG A 376 -14.12 7.45 12.10
CA ARG A 376 -15.01 8.52 12.60
C ARG A 376 -15.08 9.67 11.61
N VAL A 377 -15.61 9.35 10.42
CA VAL A 377 -15.79 10.29 9.32
C VAL A 377 -16.76 11.44 9.68
N GLY A 378 -16.63 12.55 8.98
CA GLY A 378 -17.46 13.73 9.15
C GLY A 378 -18.84 13.65 8.50
N SER A 379 -19.59 14.72 8.65
CA SER A 379 -20.86 15.00 7.98
C SER A 379 -21.02 16.51 7.78
N ASP A 380 -22.06 16.96 7.08
CA ASP A 380 -22.27 18.40 6.89
C ASP A 380 -22.37 19.15 8.25
N GLY A 381 -21.42 20.05 8.51
CA GLY A 381 -21.27 20.76 9.78
C GLY A 381 -20.50 20.02 10.88
N ASN A 382 -20.09 18.76 10.68
CA ASN A 382 -19.28 17.99 11.62
C ASN A 382 -17.94 17.54 10.97
N PRO A 383 -16.78 18.01 11.46
CA PRO A 383 -15.46 17.63 10.94
C PRO A 383 -15.06 16.16 11.07
N GLY A 384 -15.83 15.32 11.77
CA GLY A 384 -15.39 13.99 12.17
C GLY A 384 -14.34 14.05 13.28
N PHE A 385 -13.64 12.93 13.53
CA PHE A 385 -12.62 12.84 14.57
C PHE A 385 -11.38 12.06 14.08
N GLY A 386 -10.19 12.62 14.28
CA GLY A 386 -8.90 11.98 14.02
C GLY A 386 -8.11 11.74 15.30
N ASN A 387 -7.27 10.70 15.30
CA ASN A 387 -6.34 10.41 16.39
C ASN A 387 -4.89 10.61 15.92
N TRP A 388 -4.07 11.22 16.77
CA TRP A 388 -2.62 11.18 16.61
C TRP A 388 -2.08 9.75 16.76
N THR A 389 -2.41 9.11 17.90
CA THR A 389 -2.09 7.72 18.21
C THR A 389 -3.32 7.05 18.81
N ASP A 390 -3.57 5.80 18.43
CA ASP A 390 -4.65 4.97 19.00
C ASP A 390 -4.18 3.51 19.11
N PRO A 391 -4.07 2.93 20.33
CA PRO A 391 -3.61 1.55 20.49
C PRO A 391 -4.52 0.53 19.79
N GLY A 392 -3.93 -0.28 18.90
CA GLY A 392 -4.65 -1.37 18.23
C GLY A 392 -5.61 -0.93 17.13
N THR A 393 -5.71 0.37 16.82
CA THR A 393 -6.49 0.88 15.69
C THR A 393 -5.68 1.87 14.84
N PRO A 394 -6.04 2.08 13.57
CA PRO A 394 -5.35 3.06 12.75
C PRO A 394 -5.48 4.50 13.29
N SER A 395 -4.45 5.28 13.01
CA SER A 395 -4.20 6.66 13.48
C SER A 395 -3.03 7.26 12.68
N VAL A 396 -2.75 8.56 12.80
CA VAL A 396 -1.64 9.21 12.08
C VAL A 396 -0.32 8.47 12.30
N THR A 397 0.04 8.17 13.54
CA THR A 397 1.31 7.52 13.86
C THR A 397 1.37 6.09 13.36
N SER A 398 0.28 5.32 13.44
CA SER A 398 0.26 3.94 12.93
C SER A 398 0.46 3.88 11.40
N GLN A 399 -0.13 4.82 10.65
CA GLN A 399 0.07 4.94 9.20
C GLN A 399 1.51 5.31 8.88
N TYR A 400 2.05 6.32 9.57
CA TYR A 400 3.44 6.73 9.46
C TYR A 400 4.40 5.57 9.77
N ASN A 401 4.18 4.83 10.86
CA ASN A 401 5.03 3.74 11.31
C ASN A 401 5.17 2.63 10.24
N LYS A 402 4.12 2.38 9.45
CA LYS A 402 4.19 1.47 8.31
C LYS A 402 4.86 2.12 7.11
N ALA A 403 4.35 3.27 6.67
CA ALA A 403 4.81 3.95 5.46
C ALA A 403 6.31 4.26 5.47
N VAL A 404 6.86 4.64 6.63
CA VAL A 404 8.25 5.12 6.76
C VAL A 404 9.30 4.07 6.40
N ILE A 405 9.00 2.78 6.53
CA ILE A 405 9.90 1.67 6.17
C ILE A 405 9.57 1.04 4.82
N MET A 406 8.70 1.69 4.03
CA MET A 406 8.28 1.22 2.70
C MET A 406 8.92 2.03 1.56
N ASP A 407 10.01 2.75 1.81
CA ASP A 407 10.59 3.70 0.86
C ASP A 407 11.08 3.07 -0.45
N GLU A 408 11.50 1.80 -0.42
CA GLU A 408 11.96 1.07 -1.60
C GLU A 408 10.84 0.62 -2.55
N PHE A 409 9.60 0.62 -2.08
CA PHE A 409 8.45 0.14 -2.85
C PHE A 409 7.75 1.23 -3.67
N SER A 410 8.04 2.50 -3.40
CA SER A 410 7.46 3.64 -4.12
C SER A 410 8.46 4.26 -5.11
N GLY A 411 7.93 5.01 -6.08
CA GLY A 411 8.73 5.74 -7.06
C GLY A 411 8.05 5.89 -8.42
N LEU A 412 8.62 6.71 -9.30
CA LEU A 412 8.02 7.08 -10.59
C LEU A 412 7.67 5.88 -11.49
N ASN A 413 8.52 4.86 -11.53
CA ASN A 413 8.30 3.64 -12.32
C ASN A 413 7.36 2.64 -11.62
N LYS A 414 7.02 2.86 -10.34
CA LYS A 414 6.17 1.97 -9.55
C LYS A 414 4.81 2.59 -9.26
N GLY A 415 4.77 3.65 -8.48
CA GLY A 415 3.57 4.20 -7.84
C GLY A 415 3.87 4.58 -6.39
N TRP A 416 2.82 4.83 -5.61
CA TRP A 416 2.95 5.46 -4.29
C TRP A 416 2.30 4.65 -3.19
N ASN A 417 3.02 4.48 -2.07
CA ASN A 417 2.43 4.02 -0.83
C ASN A 417 1.41 5.05 -0.34
N ASP A 418 0.18 4.61 -0.08
CA ASP A 418 -0.92 5.47 0.36
C ASP A 418 -1.27 5.19 1.83
N PRO A 419 -0.72 5.98 2.79
CA PRO A 419 -1.11 5.97 4.20
C PRO A 419 -2.50 6.58 4.49
N ASP A 420 -3.35 6.72 3.46
CA ASP A 420 -4.73 7.24 3.50
C ASP A 420 -4.87 8.77 3.45
N MET A 421 -6.11 9.22 3.28
CA MET A 421 -6.53 10.61 3.23
C MET A 421 -6.14 11.40 4.47
N MET A 422 -5.95 12.71 4.30
CA MET A 422 -5.53 13.57 5.41
C MET A 422 -6.65 13.87 6.40
N MET A 423 -6.29 13.97 7.68
CA MET A 423 -7.15 14.35 8.80
C MET A 423 -6.96 15.81 9.26
N VAL A 424 -6.37 16.66 8.41
CA VAL A 424 -6.12 18.08 8.73
C VAL A 424 -7.43 18.78 9.11
N GLY A 425 -7.47 19.36 10.31
CA GLY A 425 -8.63 20.10 10.79
C GLY A 425 -9.84 19.26 11.21
N MET A 426 -9.69 17.94 11.41
CA MET A 426 -10.71 17.12 12.09
C MET A 426 -10.69 17.36 13.59
N ASN A 427 -11.78 17.04 14.31
CA ASN A 427 -11.75 17.10 15.77
C ASN A 427 -10.72 16.11 16.33
N GLY A 428 -10.11 16.42 17.48
CA GLY A 428 -9.03 15.59 18.06
C GLY A 428 -7.64 15.86 17.47
N MET A 429 -7.55 16.57 16.34
CA MET A 429 -6.28 16.99 15.75
C MET A 429 -5.98 18.45 16.11
N THR A 430 -4.87 18.70 16.78
CA THR A 430 -4.37 20.07 17.00
C THR A 430 -3.78 20.65 15.70
N THR A 431 -3.59 21.97 15.64
CA THR A 431 -2.88 22.63 14.52
C THR A 431 -1.49 22.03 14.33
N GLN A 432 -0.78 21.80 15.43
CA GLN A 432 0.54 21.18 15.42
C GLN A 432 0.53 19.72 14.92
N MET A 433 -0.40 18.89 15.40
CA MET A 433 -0.57 17.53 14.87
C MET A 433 -0.89 17.55 13.37
N SER A 434 -1.70 18.51 12.92
CA SER A 434 -2.07 18.67 11.51
C SER A 434 -0.87 19.11 10.65
N GLN A 435 -0.03 20.02 11.14
CA GLN A 435 1.23 20.42 10.49
C GLN A 435 2.18 19.23 10.34
N THR A 436 2.39 18.48 11.42
CA THR A 436 3.28 17.32 11.39
C THR A 436 2.74 16.22 10.48
N HIS A 437 1.45 15.91 10.55
CA HIS A 437 0.78 14.96 9.66
C HIS A 437 0.94 15.35 8.19
N PHE A 438 0.71 16.63 7.83
CA PHE A 438 0.92 17.11 6.47
C PHE A 438 2.38 16.96 6.02
N THR A 439 3.34 17.30 6.89
CA THR A 439 4.77 17.16 6.63
C THR A 439 5.16 15.70 6.39
N MET A 440 4.65 14.77 7.21
CA MET A 440 4.90 13.33 7.07
C MET A 440 4.46 12.84 5.68
N TRP A 441 3.25 13.18 5.25
CA TRP A 441 2.72 12.78 3.94
C TRP A 441 3.55 13.37 2.80
N CYS A 442 4.03 14.61 2.96
CA CYS A 442 4.90 15.24 1.98
C CYS A 442 6.26 14.54 1.88
N MET A 443 6.91 14.26 3.01
CA MET A 443 8.19 13.55 3.07
C MET A 443 8.08 12.12 2.53
N MET A 444 6.96 11.44 2.77
CA MET A 444 6.76 10.05 2.36
C MET A 444 6.28 9.87 0.92
N ASN A 445 6.13 10.94 0.13
CA ASN A 445 5.55 10.88 -1.22
C ASN A 445 4.15 10.22 -1.26
N SER A 446 3.37 10.39 -0.19
CA SER A 446 1.98 9.94 -0.15
C SER A 446 1.13 10.76 -1.13
N PRO A 447 0.06 10.19 -1.74
CA PRO A 447 -1.01 10.98 -2.31
C PRO A 447 -1.53 12.03 -1.32
N LEU A 448 -1.59 13.30 -1.75
CA LEU A 448 -2.08 14.39 -0.92
C LEU A 448 -3.58 14.59 -1.13
N MET A 449 -4.38 13.68 -0.57
CA MET A 449 -5.84 13.71 -0.65
C MET A 449 -6.42 14.40 0.59
N LEU A 450 -6.85 15.65 0.42
CA LEU A 450 -7.51 16.42 1.47
C LEU A 450 -8.86 15.79 1.85
N GLY A 451 -9.11 15.61 3.15
CA GLY A 451 -10.32 14.98 3.69
C GLY A 451 -11.21 15.91 4.53
N LEU A 452 -11.11 17.23 4.35
CA LEU A 452 -11.83 18.24 5.14
C LEU A 452 -12.86 19.02 4.33
N ASP A 453 -13.89 19.54 4.98
CA ASP A 453 -14.83 20.49 4.37
C ASP A 453 -14.16 21.87 4.14
N LEU A 454 -13.91 22.21 2.88
CA LEU A 454 -13.21 23.44 2.49
C LEU A 454 -14.00 24.72 2.73
N ARG A 455 -15.31 24.66 3.05
CA ARG A 455 -16.07 25.86 3.49
C ARG A 455 -15.53 26.44 4.80
N ARG A 456 -14.84 25.60 5.58
CA ARG A 456 -14.22 25.98 6.86
C ARG A 456 -12.86 26.65 6.70
N VAL A 457 -12.33 26.72 5.48
CA VAL A 457 -11.01 27.24 5.19
C VAL A 457 -11.13 28.62 4.57
N GLN A 458 -10.40 29.58 5.13
CA GLN A 458 -10.21 30.92 4.60
C GLN A 458 -8.75 31.13 4.21
N LYS A 459 -8.53 31.81 3.09
CA LYS A 459 -7.17 32.06 2.61
C LYS A 459 -6.35 32.83 3.66
N GLY A 460 -5.25 32.22 4.09
CA GLY A 460 -4.34 32.74 5.11
C GLY A 460 -4.63 32.32 6.55
N ASP A 461 -5.72 31.59 6.81
CA ASP A 461 -5.98 31.00 8.12
C ASP A 461 -5.04 29.80 8.43
N GLU A 462 -5.14 29.26 9.64
CA GLU A 462 -4.27 28.15 10.07
C GLU A 462 -4.40 26.90 9.19
N LEU A 463 -5.61 26.51 8.81
CA LEU A 463 -5.85 25.32 7.99
C LEU A 463 -5.33 25.53 6.56
N TYR A 464 -5.57 26.70 5.99
CA TYR A 464 -5.05 27.11 4.69
C TYR A 464 -3.53 27.07 4.70
N ASN A 465 -2.88 27.65 5.71
CA ASN A 465 -1.41 27.70 5.76
C ASN A 465 -0.77 26.30 5.86
N ILE A 466 -1.50 25.30 6.38
CA ILE A 466 -1.08 23.90 6.34
C ILE A 466 -1.21 23.36 4.92
N ILE A 467 -2.43 23.33 4.36
CA ILE A 467 -2.69 22.66 3.08
C ILE A 467 -2.12 23.42 1.88
N ALA A 468 -1.78 24.69 2.04
CA ALA A 468 -1.23 25.56 1.00
C ALA A 468 0.29 25.80 1.13
N ASN A 469 0.98 25.10 2.04
CA ASN A 469 2.43 25.26 2.22
C ASN A 469 3.19 24.78 0.98
N ARG A 470 3.63 25.74 0.15
CA ARG A 470 4.34 25.50 -1.12
C ARG A 470 5.66 24.75 -0.94
N ASP A 471 6.41 25.04 0.12
CA ASP A 471 7.72 24.43 0.32
C ASP A 471 7.59 22.95 0.66
N LEU A 472 6.61 22.58 1.49
CA LEU A 472 6.33 21.18 1.82
C LEU A 472 5.73 20.41 0.64
N ILE A 473 4.79 21.01 -0.09
CA ILE A 473 4.24 20.41 -1.32
C ILE A 473 5.36 20.14 -2.33
N ALA A 474 6.35 21.03 -2.44
CA ALA A 474 7.50 20.83 -3.33
C ALA A 474 8.35 19.60 -2.95
N LEU A 475 8.38 19.20 -1.66
CA LEU A 475 9.02 17.94 -1.27
C LEU A 475 8.24 16.74 -1.84
N ASN A 476 6.91 16.74 -1.67
CA ASN A 476 6.05 15.66 -2.17
C ASN A 476 6.12 15.53 -3.70
N GLN A 477 6.13 16.68 -4.38
CA GLN A 477 6.12 16.82 -5.83
C GLN A 477 7.53 16.96 -6.44
N ASP A 478 8.58 16.60 -5.69
CA ASP A 478 9.94 16.63 -6.20
C ASP A 478 10.13 15.66 -7.37
N ALA A 479 10.80 16.11 -8.42
CA ALA A 479 10.93 15.39 -9.68
C ALA A 479 11.76 14.09 -9.60
N LEU A 480 12.56 13.89 -8.54
CA LEU A 480 13.22 12.60 -8.33
C LEU A 480 12.22 11.49 -7.97
N GLY A 481 11.09 11.85 -7.37
CA GLY A 481 10.08 10.89 -6.93
C GLY A 481 10.59 9.91 -5.88
N ILE A 482 11.56 10.32 -5.06
CA ILE A 482 12.17 9.48 -4.02
C ILE A 482 11.49 9.77 -2.67
N GLN A 483 10.84 8.77 -2.10
CA GLN A 483 10.33 8.82 -0.72
C GLN A 483 11.48 9.05 0.29
N ALA A 484 11.24 9.85 1.33
CA ALA A 484 12.20 10.06 2.41
C ALA A 484 12.51 8.75 3.16
N LYS A 485 13.77 8.60 3.59
CA LYS A 485 14.23 7.46 4.39
C LYS A 485 14.44 7.85 5.84
N ARG A 486 14.00 7.03 6.80
CA ARG A 486 14.31 7.23 8.23
C ARG A 486 15.74 6.80 8.52
N ILE A 487 16.59 7.76 8.85
CA ILE A 487 18.03 7.53 9.06
C ILE A 487 18.43 7.51 10.54
N PHE A 488 17.54 7.98 11.41
CA PHE A 488 17.74 8.01 12.85
C PHE A 488 16.40 7.84 13.56
N THR A 489 16.46 7.21 14.73
CA THR A 489 15.36 7.15 15.68
C THR A 489 15.91 7.06 17.10
N THR A 490 15.23 7.65 18.07
CA THR A 490 15.58 7.49 19.50
C THR A 490 15.04 6.19 20.10
N ALA A 491 14.16 5.48 19.39
CA ALA A 491 13.62 4.22 19.89
C ALA A 491 14.69 3.12 19.89
N ALA A 492 14.60 2.23 20.88
CA ALA A 492 15.40 1.01 20.88
C ALA A 492 14.98 0.12 19.69
N MET A 493 15.97 -0.49 19.03
CA MET A 493 15.69 -1.46 17.97
C MET A 493 15.03 -2.70 18.59
N PRO A 494 13.86 -3.16 18.09
CA PRO A 494 13.20 -4.33 18.66
C PRO A 494 14.10 -5.57 18.62
N GLU A 495 14.30 -6.23 19.75
CA GLU A 495 15.13 -7.44 19.84
C GLU A 495 14.53 -8.62 19.05
N THR A 496 13.24 -8.56 18.73
CA THR A 496 12.53 -9.54 17.90
C THR A 496 12.90 -9.48 16.42
N LEU A 497 13.57 -8.42 15.97
CA LEU A 497 14.05 -8.32 14.59
C LEU A 497 15.36 -9.08 14.40
N ASP A 498 15.52 -9.66 13.22
CA ASP A 498 16.80 -10.17 12.75
C ASP A 498 17.86 -9.07 12.81
N VAL A 499 19.10 -9.45 13.16
CA VAL A 499 20.20 -8.49 13.36
C VAL A 499 20.41 -7.59 12.14
N ALA A 500 20.20 -8.12 10.92
CA ALA A 500 20.31 -7.37 9.67
C ALA A 500 19.24 -6.28 9.50
N ASP A 501 18.09 -6.41 10.16
CA ASP A 501 16.95 -5.48 10.06
C ASP A 501 16.82 -4.55 11.27
N ARG A 502 17.77 -4.63 12.22
CA ARG A 502 17.90 -3.70 13.36
C ARG A 502 18.49 -2.36 12.92
N THR A 503 17.91 -1.76 11.91
CA THR A 503 18.30 -0.43 11.39
C THR A 503 17.10 0.51 11.40
N PRO A 504 17.33 1.82 11.64
CA PRO A 504 16.30 2.85 11.55
C PRO A 504 15.44 2.77 10.29
N ASP A 505 15.97 2.45 9.12
CA ASP A 505 15.19 2.47 7.88
C ASP A 505 14.30 1.24 7.67
N ARG A 506 14.53 0.14 8.39
CA ARG A 506 13.80 -1.13 8.22
C ARG A 506 12.98 -1.54 9.44
N ALA A 507 13.37 -1.10 10.63
CA ALA A 507 12.72 -1.52 11.86
C ALA A 507 11.25 -1.04 11.91
N TYR A 508 10.30 -1.96 12.04
CA TYR A 508 8.91 -1.58 12.30
C TYR A 508 8.73 -1.21 13.77
N ILE A 509 8.54 0.08 14.07
CA ILE A 509 8.48 0.60 15.45
C ILE A 509 7.09 1.20 15.69
N THR A 510 6.33 0.60 16.61
CA THR A 510 4.99 1.07 17.00
C THR A 510 5.01 1.98 18.22
N ASP A 511 6.05 1.92 19.05
CA ASP A 511 6.23 2.81 20.20
C ASP A 511 6.42 4.26 19.75
N CYS A 512 5.45 5.12 20.05
CA CYS A 512 5.44 6.50 19.62
C CYS A 512 6.18 7.44 20.57
N ASP A 513 6.75 6.98 21.70
CA ASP A 513 7.54 7.85 22.56
C ASP A 513 8.97 8.10 22.04
N ARG A 514 9.08 8.62 20.81
CA ARG A 514 10.37 8.73 20.10
C ARG A 514 10.46 9.95 19.18
N VAL A 515 11.70 10.27 18.83
CA VAL A 515 12.04 11.20 17.75
C VAL A 515 12.61 10.41 16.58
N ASP A 516 12.09 10.65 15.37
CA ASP A 516 12.61 10.11 14.11
C ASP A 516 13.23 11.25 13.28
N ILE A 517 14.31 10.97 12.54
CA ILE A 517 14.85 11.90 11.52
C ILE A 517 14.78 11.25 10.15
N LEU A 518 14.07 11.91 9.24
CA LEU A 518 13.93 11.50 7.84
C LEU A 518 14.80 12.38 6.96
N ALA A 519 15.46 11.75 5.97
CA ALA A 519 16.26 12.42 4.97
C ALA A 519 15.71 12.13 3.57
N LYS A 520 15.63 13.18 2.75
CA LYS A 520 15.08 13.12 1.39
C LYS A 520 15.94 13.93 0.42
N PRO A 521 16.55 13.31 -0.59
CA PRO A 521 17.26 14.03 -1.64
C PRO A 521 16.25 14.72 -2.57
N LEU A 522 16.63 15.88 -3.10
CA LEU A 522 15.79 16.70 -3.97
C LEU A 522 16.48 16.95 -5.33
N ALA A 523 15.66 17.16 -6.37
CA ALA A 523 16.13 17.28 -7.75
C ALA A 523 17.02 18.51 -7.99
N ASP A 524 16.91 19.54 -7.16
CA ASP A 524 17.69 20.77 -7.25
C ASP A 524 19.07 20.67 -6.54
N GLY A 525 19.45 19.47 -6.12
CA GLY A 525 20.73 19.23 -5.43
C GLY A 525 20.69 19.53 -3.93
N SER A 526 19.53 19.87 -3.37
CA SER A 526 19.35 20.07 -1.94
C SER A 526 18.86 18.80 -1.22
N LEU A 527 18.86 18.85 0.11
CA LEU A 527 18.42 17.78 1.00
C LEU A 527 17.32 18.31 1.92
N ALA A 528 16.20 17.60 2.03
CA ALA A 528 15.24 17.84 3.11
C ALA A 528 15.54 16.93 4.31
N LEU A 529 15.63 17.53 5.50
CA LEU A 529 15.69 16.84 6.79
C LEU A 529 14.47 17.19 7.63
N SER A 530 13.73 16.18 8.07
CA SER A 530 12.59 16.34 8.98
C SER A 530 12.86 15.61 10.29
N PHE A 531 12.80 16.36 11.39
CA PHE A 531 12.85 15.87 12.76
C PHE A 531 11.41 15.77 13.27
N PHE A 532 10.94 14.56 13.54
CA PHE A 532 9.56 14.29 13.97
C PHE A 532 9.55 13.84 15.43
N ASN A 533 8.81 14.55 16.28
CA ASN A 533 8.48 14.06 17.61
C ASN A 533 7.13 13.35 17.58
N LEU A 534 7.15 12.02 17.70
CA LEU A 534 5.93 11.21 17.71
C LEU A 534 5.25 11.18 19.08
N SER A 535 5.97 11.57 20.13
CA SER A 535 5.46 11.65 21.49
C SER A 535 4.51 12.83 21.61
N GLN A 536 3.50 12.71 22.47
CA GLN A 536 2.64 13.85 22.82
C GLN A 536 3.36 14.85 23.75
N GLU A 537 4.48 14.44 24.34
CA GLU A 537 5.29 15.29 25.20
C GLU A 537 6.43 15.97 24.42
N LYS A 538 6.81 17.17 24.85
CA LYS A 538 7.99 17.85 24.33
C LYS A 538 9.24 17.00 24.57
N LYS A 539 10.11 16.90 23.55
CA LYS A 539 11.40 16.21 23.64
C LYS A 539 12.52 17.24 23.54
N CYS A 540 13.43 17.20 24.51
CA CYS A 540 14.65 18.01 24.55
C CYS A 540 15.86 17.08 24.49
N GLY A 541 16.89 17.46 23.73
CA GLY A 541 18.09 16.64 23.54
C GLY A 541 18.87 17.09 22.32
N ASP A 542 20.03 16.49 22.07
CA ASP A 542 20.80 16.77 20.84
C ASP A 542 20.35 15.80 19.74
N PHE A 543 19.26 16.14 19.05
CA PHE A 543 18.76 15.36 17.91
C PHE A 543 19.49 15.82 16.66
N ALA A 544 20.50 15.06 16.24
CA ALA A 544 21.35 15.46 15.13
C ALA A 544 21.82 14.29 14.26
N VAL A 545 22.03 14.58 12.98
CA VAL A 545 22.62 13.69 11.97
C VAL A 545 23.77 14.41 11.28
N ASP A 546 24.71 13.66 10.71
CA ASP A 546 25.80 14.23 9.92
C ASP A 546 25.80 13.67 8.48
N THR A 547 26.60 14.28 7.61
CA THR A 547 26.72 13.88 6.21
C THR A 547 27.16 12.42 6.03
N ALA A 548 27.94 11.86 6.97
CA ALA A 548 28.37 10.46 6.90
C ALA A 548 27.21 9.51 7.15
N LEU A 549 26.40 9.77 8.17
CA LEU A 549 25.18 9.00 8.46
C LEU A 549 24.18 9.12 7.32
N ILE A 550 24.00 10.31 6.75
CA ILE A 550 23.09 10.51 5.61
C ILE A 550 23.61 9.72 4.39
N LYS A 551 24.91 9.77 4.07
CA LYS A 551 25.51 8.98 2.97
C LYS A 551 25.32 7.48 3.18
N LYS A 552 25.45 6.98 4.40
CA LYS A 552 25.21 5.55 4.72
C LYS A 552 23.84 5.07 4.25
N TYR A 553 22.80 5.89 4.39
CA TYR A 553 21.42 5.50 4.05
C TYR A 553 20.96 5.93 2.67
N LEU A 554 21.38 7.10 2.18
CA LEU A 554 20.99 7.58 0.85
C LEU A 554 21.91 7.03 -0.25
N GLY A 555 23.12 6.56 0.10
CA GLY A 555 24.08 6.07 -0.87
C GLY A 555 24.32 7.09 -1.98
N ASP A 556 24.19 6.66 -3.22
CA ASP A 556 24.43 7.51 -4.40
C ASP A 556 23.28 8.48 -4.71
N LYS A 557 22.17 8.39 -3.96
CA LYS A 557 21.08 9.38 -4.03
C LYS A 557 21.41 10.66 -3.26
N LEU A 558 22.46 10.68 -2.44
CA LEU A 558 22.89 11.90 -1.75
C LEU A 558 23.37 12.94 -2.79
N PRO A 559 22.88 14.20 -2.74
CA PRO A 559 23.29 15.22 -3.70
C PRO A 559 24.79 15.55 -3.62
N GLU A 560 25.36 15.95 -4.76
CA GLU A 560 26.73 16.48 -4.84
C GLU A 560 26.92 17.67 -3.89
N GLY A 561 28.14 17.82 -3.35
CA GLY A 561 28.48 18.88 -2.38
C GLY A 561 28.28 18.49 -0.91
N PHE A 562 27.51 17.45 -0.61
CA PHE A 562 27.41 16.85 0.75
C PHE A 562 28.55 15.86 1.06
N TYR A 563 29.32 15.47 0.05
CA TYR A 563 30.47 14.58 0.12
C TYR A 563 31.62 15.11 -0.75
N GLY A 564 32.86 14.77 -0.41
CA GLY A 564 34.08 15.13 -1.13
C GLY A 564 34.24 14.35 -2.43
N ALA A 565 35.13 14.83 -3.31
CA ALA A 565 35.40 14.21 -4.62
C ALA A 565 35.98 12.78 -4.53
N ASP A 566 36.50 12.40 -3.37
CA ASP A 566 37.00 11.06 -3.04
C ASP A 566 35.90 10.12 -2.46
N GLY A 567 34.66 10.60 -2.39
CA GLY A 567 33.52 9.85 -1.83
C GLY A 567 33.43 9.87 -0.31
N THR A 568 34.32 10.58 0.39
CA THR A 568 34.24 10.75 1.84
C THR A 568 33.18 11.80 2.21
N ALA A 569 32.49 11.62 3.33
CA ALA A 569 31.55 12.63 3.79
C ALA A 569 32.31 13.94 4.06
N ASN A 570 31.73 15.10 3.72
CA ASN A 570 32.27 16.42 4.08
C ASN A 570 32.06 16.68 5.59
N SER A 571 32.54 15.77 6.44
CA SER A 571 32.47 15.85 7.89
C SER A 571 33.51 16.85 8.37
N GLY A 572 33.09 18.09 8.66
CA GLY A 572 33.89 19.05 9.42
C GLY A 572 34.43 20.29 8.69
N ALA A 573 34.14 20.49 7.40
CA ALA A 573 34.56 21.72 6.69
C ALA A 573 33.50 22.33 5.75
N GLY A 574 32.37 21.65 5.53
CA GLY A 574 31.30 22.12 4.64
C GLY A 574 30.35 23.07 5.35
N ARG A 575 30.03 24.20 4.70
CA ARG A 575 28.97 25.14 5.10
C ARG A 575 27.69 24.77 4.37
N TYR A 576 26.57 24.75 5.08
CA TYR A 576 25.27 24.39 4.49
C TYR A 576 24.21 25.39 4.89
N ALA A 577 23.59 26.02 3.91
CA ALA A 577 22.46 26.90 4.14
C ALA A 577 21.21 26.06 4.41
N PHE A 578 20.40 26.48 5.38
CA PHE A 578 19.10 25.88 5.63
C PHE A 578 17.97 26.90 5.54
N LYS A 579 16.78 26.40 5.19
CA LYS A 579 15.50 27.08 5.34
C LYS A 579 14.55 26.17 6.12
N ASN A 580 13.98 26.66 7.22
CA ASN A 580 12.87 26.00 7.90
C ASN A 580 11.58 26.19 7.08
N LEU A 581 10.93 25.09 6.71
CA LEU A 581 9.80 25.10 5.78
C LEU A 581 8.46 25.48 6.42
N TRP A 582 8.40 25.58 7.75
CA TRP A 582 7.23 26.11 8.47
C TRP A 582 7.40 27.57 8.86
N THR A 583 8.58 27.95 9.38
CA THR A 583 8.80 29.32 9.89
C THR A 583 9.41 30.27 8.86
N GLY A 584 10.01 29.74 7.79
CA GLY A 584 10.78 30.51 6.82
C GLY A 584 12.16 30.96 7.33
N GLU A 585 12.52 30.59 8.57
CA GLU A 585 13.82 30.90 9.16
C GLU A 585 14.97 30.34 8.30
N THR A 586 16.01 31.13 8.09
CA THR A 586 17.19 30.73 7.34
C THR A 586 18.45 30.86 8.17
N GLY A 587 19.42 29.98 7.95
CA GLY A 587 20.72 30.04 8.62
C GLY A 587 21.78 29.18 7.95
N ILE A 588 22.91 29.00 8.62
CA ILE A 588 24.06 28.21 8.15
C ILE A 588 24.44 27.17 9.21
N PHE A 589 24.68 25.93 8.80
CA PHE A 589 25.40 24.92 9.57
C PHE A 589 26.88 24.93 9.14
N GLU A 590 27.80 25.05 10.11
CA GLU A 590 29.23 25.27 9.85
C GLU A 590 30.09 23.99 9.81
N ASN A 591 29.50 22.79 9.98
CA ASN A 591 30.28 21.56 10.19
C ASN A 591 29.67 20.26 9.63
N GLY A 592 28.71 20.34 8.68
CA GLY A 592 28.07 19.15 8.10
C GLY A 592 27.29 18.29 9.11
N ARG A 593 27.04 18.81 10.31
CA ARG A 593 26.16 18.26 11.33
C ARG A 593 24.90 19.11 11.40
N PHE A 594 23.74 18.45 11.32
CA PHE A 594 22.43 19.08 11.28
C PHE A 594 21.66 18.62 12.49
N GLY A 595 21.29 19.53 13.39
CA GLY A 595 20.63 19.16 14.63
C GLY A 595 19.70 20.21 15.19
N VAL A 596 18.82 19.76 16.07
CA VAL A 596 17.82 20.56 16.80
C VAL A 596 17.85 20.16 18.27
N SER A 597 17.66 21.13 19.16
CA SER A 597 17.76 20.93 20.61
C SER A 597 16.44 20.57 21.29
N GLU A 598 15.32 20.92 20.66
CA GLU A 598 13.98 20.69 21.19
C GLU A 598 12.96 20.55 20.07
N ILE A 599 11.94 19.73 20.32
CA ILE A 599 10.81 19.54 19.43
C ILE A 599 9.56 19.38 20.30
N GLU A 600 8.58 20.26 20.09
CA GLU A 600 7.31 20.22 20.80
C GLU A 600 6.57 18.88 20.56
N GLY A 601 5.67 18.51 21.47
CA GLY A 601 4.89 17.26 21.39
C GLY A 601 4.06 17.18 20.11
N CYS A 602 4.10 16.04 19.41
CA CYS A 602 3.51 15.85 18.07
C CYS A 602 4.04 16.84 17.02
N GLY A 603 5.16 17.52 17.29
CA GLY A 603 5.74 18.55 16.43
C GLY A 603 6.75 18.03 15.43
N ASN A 604 7.12 18.91 14.50
CA ASN A 604 8.23 18.67 13.60
C ASN A 604 9.06 19.93 13.37
N ILE A 605 10.34 19.73 13.06
CA ILE A 605 11.19 20.74 12.43
C ILE A 605 11.58 20.18 11.07
N THR A 606 11.39 20.95 10.00
CA THR A 606 11.71 20.49 8.64
C THR A 606 12.50 21.53 7.90
N LEU A 607 13.69 21.13 7.48
CA LEU A 607 14.71 21.98 6.93
C LEU A 607 15.00 21.54 5.49
N LYS A 608 15.03 22.49 4.56
CA LYS A 608 15.67 22.31 3.26
C LYS A 608 17.10 22.82 3.36
N ILE A 609 18.07 21.98 3.05
CA ILE A 609 19.49 22.19 3.27
C ILE A 609 20.20 22.14 1.92
N SER A 610 21.06 23.11 1.63
CA SER A 610 21.85 23.18 0.39
C SER A 610 23.32 23.46 0.70
N PRO A 611 24.28 22.93 -0.07
CA PRO A 611 25.68 23.34 0.04
C PRO A 611 25.80 24.86 -0.11
N ALA A 612 26.53 25.51 0.79
CA ALA A 612 26.78 26.94 0.75
C ALA A 612 28.20 27.24 0.22
N ALA A 613 28.38 28.40 -0.40
CA ALA A 613 29.69 28.84 -0.87
C ALA A 613 30.69 28.99 0.31
N PRO A 614 31.99 28.75 0.07
CA PRO A 614 33.04 29.16 1.01
C PRO A 614 32.92 30.66 1.31
N VAL A 615 33.25 31.09 2.52
CA VAL A 615 33.41 32.53 2.79
C VAL A 615 34.59 33.02 1.92
N GLU A 616 34.38 33.99 1.04
CA GLU A 616 35.50 34.71 0.43
C GLU A 616 36.30 35.38 1.56
N GLY A 617 37.56 34.96 1.72
CA GLY A 617 38.44 35.38 2.80
C GLY A 617 39.04 36.76 2.63
#